data_AF-A0A8H7CQ20-F1
#
_entry.id   AF-A0A8H7CQ20-F1
#
_cell.length_a   1.000
_cell.length_b   1.000
_cell.length_c   1.000
_cell.angle_alpha   90.00
_cell.angle_beta   90.00
_cell.angle_gamma   90.00
#
_symmetry.space_group_name_H-M   'P 1'
#
loop_
_entity.id
_entity.type
_entity.pdbx_description
1 polymer ?
#
loop_
_entity_poly.entity_id
_entity_poly.type
_entity_poly.pdbx_seq_one_letter_code
_entity_poly.pdbx_strand_id
1 'polypeptide(L)'
;MNMAMVILVRINRGLNADLGQGANTWATSNLMPDVKTSLTEQISKEWERRKSAPLLPEHVSIRWHNNRMPIPNTANLTVGDFYATHSTNGNAAIYLENVPSCWKSLSAKKKQPFMALELYVDTESWADSTKISDDDTSSTLRSIQNHPSRKRANSAESDHSLVKRTRTAEILSSQDSHLRSEFRMSNISGVAPVYTRSLVTLKKIVCISDPDQCTPEFESSSETVVGKLRDVPFSSGAMKHAYDVRVYFFGSYLLTMLQMRGNDGQNYVLKRFYRLSEDTENHIPGKLPFTIDDHRAQIEAEAMRLAIGAWFLEAFLRHANALNVAIYDRLEFARAFLGEEIQSPTPASCVKEITPGSPGLTWLVEFKRSSTVEHFTYTLSHRSTKRDLRSSTIYAFAHFVWGHSNKRLIIADIQGTPALVHGKDGMILFDPMMHTRDGASGVGDFGMQGILSFLEAHTCGDICRRLGLDKTAPLLLDNDSEEPATPDVHDSEDDPIDQEIASTLSPAARDPGSRLLYNFQGELGILLSVNIEQYPY
;
A
#
# COMPACT_ATOMS: atom_id res chain seq x y z
N MET A 1 3.22 -14.03 17.76
CA MET A 1 4.55 -14.63 17.96
C MET A 1 5.60 -13.63 17.47
N ASN A 2 6.83 -13.65 18.00
CA ASN A 2 7.90 -12.75 17.56
C ASN A 2 9.03 -13.54 16.91
N MET A 3 9.70 -12.92 15.93
CA MET A 3 10.80 -13.45 15.14
C MET A 3 12.06 -12.60 15.36
N ALA A 4 13.19 -13.22 15.63
CA ALA A 4 14.46 -12.51 15.71
C ALA A 4 15.08 -12.36 14.32
N MET A 5 15.65 -11.20 14.02
CA MET A 5 16.37 -10.94 12.78
C MET A 5 17.74 -10.34 13.10
N VAL A 6 18.80 -10.97 12.62
CA VAL A 6 20.14 -10.38 12.61
C VAL A 6 20.32 -9.71 11.27
N ILE A 7 20.55 -8.39 11.27
CA ILE A 7 20.65 -7.59 10.06
C ILE A 7 22.01 -6.92 9.99
N LEU A 8 22.66 -7.04 8.82
CA LEU A 8 23.88 -6.36 8.46
C LEU A 8 23.67 -5.44 7.28
N VAL A 9 24.36 -4.30 7.24
CA VAL A 9 24.38 -3.44 6.05
C VAL A 9 25.46 -3.91 5.09
N ARG A 10 25.09 -4.07 3.82
CA ARG A 10 26.01 -4.36 2.71
C ARG A 10 26.00 -3.20 1.73
N ILE A 11 27.19 -2.73 1.35
CA ILE A 11 27.36 -1.79 0.24
C ILE A 11 28.26 -2.47 -0.79
N ASN A 12 27.82 -2.50 -2.05
CA ASN A 12 28.56 -3.17 -3.12
C ASN A 12 28.90 -4.62 -2.72
N ARG A 13 30.18 -4.99 -2.80
CA ARG A 13 30.65 -6.35 -2.46
C ARG A 13 30.98 -6.56 -0.99
N GLY A 14 30.92 -5.52 -0.15
CA GLY A 14 31.42 -5.55 1.23
C GLY A 14 30.35 -5.36 2.30
N LEU A 15 30.49 -6.06 3.43
CA LEU A 15 29.76 -5.73 4.64
C LEU A 15 30.31 -4.42 5.20
N ASN A 16 29.42 -3.52 5.59
CA ASN A 16 29.78 -2.23 6.16
C ASN A 16 29.45 -2.22 7.67
N ALA A 17 30.49 -2.25 8.50
CA ALA A 17 30.32 -2.24 9.95
C ALA A 17 29.94 -0.86 10.51
N ASP A 18 30.22 0.20 9.76
CA ASP A 18 30.05 1.59 10.22
C ASP A 18 28.59 2.05 10.14
N LEU A 19 27.79 1.47 9.24
CA LEU A 19 26.35 1.70 9.13
C LEU A 19 25.50 0.74 9.99
N GLY A 20 26.17 -0.11 10.77
CA GLY A 20 25.56 -0.88 11.85
C GLY A 20 25.39 -2.39 11.59
N GLN A 21 25.40 -3.11 12.71
CA GLN A 21 24.97 -4.49 12.86
C GLN A 21 23.97 -4.53 14.01
N GLY A 22 22.82 -5.16 13.82
CA GLY A 22 21.77 -5.21 14.84
C GLY A 22 21.03 -6.55 14.88
N ALA A 23 20.59 -6.94 16.08
CA ALA A 23 19.63 -8.01 16.28
C ALA A 23 18.28 -7.40 16.67
N ASN A 24 17.36 -7.36 15.72
CA ASN A 24 16.03 -6.79 15.89
C ASN A 24 14.99 -7.90 16.11
N THR A 25 13.90 -7.60 16.80
CA THR A 25 12.80 -8.55 16.99
C THR A 25 11.52 -7.94 16.43
N TRP A 26 10.84 -8.70 15.57
CA TRP A 26 9.64 -8.26 14.86
C TRP A 26 8.49 -9.21 15.16
N ALA A 27 7.25 -8.72 15.19
CA ALA A 27 6.09 -9.59 15.27
C ALA A 27 5.95 -10.37 13.96
N THR A 28 5.53 -11.64 14.03
CA THR A 28 5.32 -12.47 12.82
C THR A 28 4.28 -11.89 11.88
N SER A 29 3.38 -11.05 12.39
CA SER A 29 2.36 -10.34 11.63
C SER A 29 2.84 -9.04 10.97
N ASN A 30 4.07 -8.58 11.24
CA ASN A 30 4.61 -7.43 10.52
C ASN A 30 4.85 -7.79 9.05
N LEU A 31 4.68 -6.85 8.13
CA LEU A 31 4.96 -7.05 6.71
C LEU A 31 6.43 -6.76 6.42
N MET A 32 7.05 -7.55 5.54
CA MET A 32 8.45 -7.38 5.15
C MET A 32 8.77 -5.99 4.54
N PRO A 33 7.87 -5.32 3.78
CA PRO A 33 8.05 -3.93 3.36
C PRO A 33 8.18 -2.95 4.53
N ASP A 34 7.38 -3.10 5.59
CA ASP A 34 7.48 -2.25 6.80
C ASP A 34 8.82 -2.47 7.51
N VAL A 35 9.26 -3.73 7.59
CA VAL A 35 10.59 -4.08 8.13
C VAL A 35 11.68 -3.39 7.30
N LYS A 36 11.61 -3.47 5.97
CA LYS A 36 12.57 -2.81 5.07
C LYS A 36 12.60 -1.31 5.31
N THR A 37 11.45 -0.63 5.27
CA THR A 37 11.35 0.82 5.48
C THR A 37 11.94 1.23 6.83
N SER A 38 11.57 0.54 7.91
CA SER A 38 12.09 0.86 9.24
C SER A 38 13.61 0.68 9.34
N LEU A 39 14.17 -0.34 8.72
CA LEU A 39 15.62 -0.54 8.68
C LEU A 39 16.32 0.52 7.83
N THR A 40 15.73 0.90 6.70
CA THR A 40 16.23 2.01 5.88
C THR A 40 16.29 3.30 6.68
N GLU A 41 15.19 3.69 7.34
CA GLU A 41 15.13 4.91 8.16
C GLU A 41 16.19 4.93 9.26
N GLN A 42 16.45 3.78 9.88
CA GLN A 42 17.49 3.64 10.91
C GLN A 42 18.88 3.96 10.37
N ILE A 43 19.24 3.44 9.20
CA ILE A 43 20.57 3.64 8.61
C ILE A 43 20.67 4.95 7.81
N SER A 44 19.55 5.49 7.35
CA SER A 44 19.47 6.66 6.48
C SER A 44 20.04 7.90 7.17
N LYS A 45 19.85 8.06 8.48
CA LYS A 45 20.42 9.18 9.25
C LYS A 45 21.94 9.21 9.19
N GLU A 46 22.58 8.07 9.44
CA GLU A 46 24.04 7.98 9.40
C GLU A 46 24.58 8.01 7.97
N TRP A 47 23.81 7.49 7.01
CA TRP A 47 24.10 7.61 5.59
C TRP A 47 24.11 9.08 5.14
N GLU A 48 23.04 9.83 5.42
CA GLU A 48 22.87 11.23 5.05
C GLU A 48 23.97 12.10 5.65
N ARG A 49 24.33 11.86 6.92
CA ARG A 49 25.46 12.53 7.58
C ARG A 49 26.77 12.39 6.81
N ARG A 50 26.96 11.29 6.08
CA ARG A 50 28.18 10.99 5.32
C ARG A 50 28.10 11.32 3.83
N LYS A 51 26.89 11.26 3.24
CA LYS A 51 26.66 11.32 1.79
C LYS A 51 25.77 12.49 1.35
N SER A 52 25.37 13.36 2.27
CA SER A 52 24.63 14.61 2.03
C SER A 52 23.24 14.46 1.41
N ALA A 53 22.74 13.24 1.26
CA ALA A 53 21.36 12.95 0.88
C ALA A 53 20.87 11.66 1.54
N PRO A 54 19.57 11.55 1.85
CA PRO A 54 19.02 10.40 2.56
C PRO A 54 19.02 9.14 1.70
N LEU A 55 19.01 8.00 2.39
CA LEU A 55 18.68 6.71 1.78
C LEU A 55 17.17 6.52 1.76
N LEU A 56 16.62 6.10 0.61
CA LEU A 56 15.20 5.80 0.43
C LEU A 56 14.99 4.30 0.31
N PRO A 57 13.77 3.77 0.59
CA PRO A 57 13.49 2.34 0.49
C PRO A 57 13.78 1.76 -0.90
N GLU A 58 13.59 2.50 -1.99
CA GLU A 58 13.94 2.05 -3.35
C GLU A 58 15.44 1.76 -3.54
N HIS A 59 16.32 2.43 -2.79
CA HIS A 59 17.78 2.26 -2.88
C HIS A 59 18.28 1.04 -2.13
N VAL A 60 17.40 0.27 -1.49
CA VAL A 60 17.79 -0.90 -0.71
C VAL A 60 16.98 -2.15 -1.03
N SER A 61 17.61 -3.30 -0.82
CA SER A 61 16.95 -4.60 -0.88
C SER A 61 17.28 -5.44 0.34
N ILE A 62 16.28 -6.18 0.85
CA ILE A 62 16.53 -7.22 1.85
C ILE A 62 17.05 -8.45 1.11
N ARG A 63 18.20 -8.95 1.56
CA ARG A 63 18.84 -10.16 1.08
C ARG A 63 19.08 -11.09 2.25
N TRP A 64 19.23 -12.37 1.97
CA TRP A 64 19.75 -13.34 2.92
C TRP A 64 21.27 -13.22 3.01
N HIS A 65 21.83 -13.79 4.09
CA HIS A 65 23.26 -13.89 4.28
C HIS A 65 24.03 -14.32 3.02
N ASN A 66 25.21 -13.71 2.81
CA ASN A 66 26.05 -13.85 1.62
C ASN A 66 25.38 -13.29 0.37
N ASN A 67 24.70 -12.16 0.50
CA ASN A 67 24.10 -11.42 -0.60
C ASN A 67 23.11 -12.26 -1.43
N ARG A 68 22.43 -13.21 -0.78
CA ARG A 68 21.55 -14.16 -1.46
C ARG A 68 20.17 -13.56 -1.64
N MET A 69 19.63 -13.62 -2.84
CA MET A 69 18.28 -13.12 -3.11
C MET A 69 17.23 -13.95 -2.38
N PRO A 70 16.16 -13.32 -1.84
CA PRO A 70 14.99 -14.06 -1.37
C PRO A 70 14.34 -14.86 -2.50
N ILE A 71 13.53 -15.85 -2.12
CA ILE A 71 12.66 -16.56 -3.07
C ILE A 71 11.73 -15.53 -3.75
N PRO A 72 11.52 -15.59 -5.08
CA PRO A 72 10.61 -14.67 -5.77
C PRO A 72 9.21 -14.65 -5.15
N ASN A 73 8.54 -13.49 -5.17
CA ASN A 73 7.18 -13.30 -4.62
C ASN A 73 7.06 -13.48 -3.10
N THR A 74 8.16 -13.25 -2.38
CA THR A 74 8.17 -13.27 -0.91
C THR A 74 8.43 -11.91 -0.30
N ALA A 75 8.81 -10.89 -1.08
CA ALA A 75 9.25 -9.61 -0.55
C ALA A 75 8.11 -8.84 0.14
N ASN A 76 6.85 -9.12 -0.22
CA ASN A 76 5.67 -8.47 0.33
C ASN A 76 4.91 -9.33 1.37
N LEU A 77 5.47 -10.48 1.78
CA LEU A 77 4.87 -11.36 2.79
C LEU A 77 4.97 -10.79 4.21
N THR A 78 4.21 -11.39 5.14
CA THR A 78 4.47 -11.19 6.57
C THR A 78 5.82 -11.78 6.96
N VAL A 79 6.41 -11.32 8.06
CA VAL A 79 7.64 -11.88 8.63
C VAL A 79 7.51 -13.38 8.90
N GLY A 80 6.33 -13.80 9.39
CA GLY A 80 6.02 -15.21 9.65
C GLY A 80 6.01 -16.03 8.36
N ASP A 81 5.28 -15.58 7.34
CA ASP A 81 5.15 -16.29 6.07
C ASP A 81 6.47 -16.27 5.28
N PHE A 82 7.20 -15.15 5.32
CA PHE A 82 8.54 -15.04 4.75
C PHE A 82 9.47 -16.09 5.37
N TYR A 83 9.51 -16.19 6.70
CA TYR A 83 10.29 -17.23 7.38
C TYR A 83 9.81 -18.65 7.00
N ALA A 84 8.50 -18.90 7.04
CA ALA A 84 7.92 -20.20 6.76
C ALA A 84 8.27 -20.69 5.35
N THR A 85 8.13 -19.85 4.32
CA THR A 85 8.47 -20.17 2.93
C THR A 85 9.95 -20.53 2.75
N HIS A 86 10.85 -19.88 3.48
CA HIS A 86 12.28 -20.16 3.44
C HIS A 86 12.72 -21.31 4.38
N SER A 87 11.82 -21.78 5.26
CA SER A 87 12.04 -22.89 6.18
C SER A 87 11.55 -24.24 5.66
N THR A 88 10.91 -24.28 4.49
CA THR A 88 10.43 -25.53 3.88
C THR A 88 11.57 -26.49 3.52
N ASN A 89 11.26 -27.78 3.43
CA ASN A 89 12.22 -28.83 3.07
C ASN A 89 12.93 -28.48 1.75
N GLY A 90 14.27 -28.44 1.78
CA GLY A 90 15.12 -28.03 0.66
C GLY A 90 15.59 -26.57 0.70
N ASN A 91 14.76 -25.64 1.21
CA ASN A 91 15.12 -24.22 1.34
C ASN A 91 15.89 -23.93 2.64
N ALA A 92 15.59 -24.64 3.73
CA ALA A 92 16.24 -24.41 5.02
C ALA A 92 17.77 -24.52 4.95
N ALA A 93 18.31 -25.52 4.23
CA ALA A 93 19.75 -25.68 4.01
C ALA A 93 20.39 -24.47 3.30
N ILE A 94 19.63 -23.84 2.41
CA ILE A 94 20.06 -22.72 1.57
C ILE A 94 20.05 -21.40 2.36
N TYR A 95 19.01 -21.17 3.18
CA TYR A 95 18.76 -19.87 3.81
C TYR A 95 19.04 -19.82 5.31
N LEU A 96 18.93 -20.94 6.04
CA LEU A 96 18.92 -20.98 7.51
C LEU A 96 20.08 -21.76 8.13
N GLU A 97 20.64 -22.77 7.46
CA GLU A 97 21.66 -23.63 8.07
C GLU A 97 23.08 -23.07 7.94
N ASN A 98 23.39 -22.44 6.79
CA ASN A 98 24.71 -21.95 6.40
C ASN A 98 25.02 -20.53 6.90
N VAL A 99 24.74 -20.27 8.18
CA VAL A 99 24.99 -18.98 8.84
C VAL A 99 26.10 -19.06 9.89
N PRO A 100 26.92 -17.99 10.06
CA PRO A 100 28.00 -17.94 11.02
C PRO A 100 27.56 -18.29 12.45
N SER A 101 28.39 -19.06 13.16
CA SER A 101 28.10 -19.52 14.53
C SER A 101 27.90 -18.36 15.52
N CYS A 102 28.56 -17.22 15.30
CA CYS A 102 28.36 -16.01 16.10
C CYS A 102 26.91 -15.51 16.06
N TRP A 103 26.19 -15.73 14.95
CA TRP A 103 24.78 -15.33 14.83
C TRP A 103 23.83 -16.36 15.45
N LYS A 104 24.19 -17.65 15.38
CA LYS A 104 23.45 -18.74 16.07
C LYS A 104 23.43 -18.54 17.59
N SER A 105 24.48 -17.94 18.16
CA SER A 105 24.57 -17.65 19.59
C SER A 105 23.50 -16.66 20.10
N LEU A 106 22.96 -15.81 19.22
CA LEU A 106 21.87 -14.87 19.52
C LEU A 106 20.51 -15.57 19.62
N SER A 107 20.30 -16.65 18.87
CA SER A 107 19.09 -17.49 18.91
C SER A 107 19.10 -18.48 20.07
N ALA A 108 20.26 -19.10 20.35
CA ALA A 108 20.40 -20.12 21.39
C ALA A 108 19.97 -19.65 22.79
N LYS A 109 20.11 -18.35 23.10
CA LYS A 109 19.71 -17.77 24.39
C LYS A 109 18.20 -17.53 24.54
N LYS A 110 17.45 -17.41 23.44
CA LYS A 110 16.01 -17.04 23.46
C LYS A 110 15.06 -18.15 23.02
N LYS A 111 15.57 -19.30 22.54
CA LYS A 111 14.75 -20.40 21.95
C LYS A 111 13.74 -19.88 20.91
N GLN A 112 14.08 -18.83 20.17
CA GLN A 112 13.25 -18.25 19.12
C GLN A 112 13.86 -18.52 17.74
N PRO A 113 13.02 -18.76 16.70
CA PRO A 113 13.49 -18.81 15.32
C PRO A 113 14.15 -17.47 14.95
N PHE A 114 15.20 -17.54 14.12
CA PHE A 114 15.94 -16.36 13.69
C PHE A 114 16.22 -16.37 12.19
N MET A 115 16.28 -15.18 11.61
CA MET A 115 16.73 -14.95 10.23
C MET A 115 18.02 -14.15 10.21
N ALA A 116 18.90 -14.47 9.28
CA ALA A 116 20.09 -13.69 9.03
C ALA A 116 19.98 -12.99 7.67
N LEU A 117 19.74 -11.69 7.75
CA LEU A 117 19.45 -10.85 6.61
C LEU A 117 20.54 -9.80 6.43
N GLU A 118 20.64 -9.30 5.21
CA GLU A 118 21.51 -8.22 4.80
C GLU A 118 20.64 -7.14 4.16
N LEU A 119 20.80 -5.89 4.61
CA LEU A 119 20.25 -4.73 3.93
C LEU A 119 21.27 -4.28 2.90
N TYR A 120 21.05 -4.66 1.65
CA TYR A 120 21.90 -4.29 0.52
C TYR A 120 21.53 -2.90 0.04
N VAL A 121 22.51 -2.00 -0.01
CA VAL A 121 22.39 -0.65 -0.57
C VAL A 121 22.88 -0.66 -2.01
N ASP A 122 22.01 -0.22 -2.92
CA ASP A 122 22.31 0.03 -4.32
C ASP A 122 22.81 1.47 -4.49
N THR A 123 24.12 1.65 -4.57
CA THR A 123 24.74 2.97 -4.68
C THR A 123 24.51 3.61 -6.03
N GLU A 124 24.41 2.82 -7.10
CA GLU A 124 24.14 3.32 -8.45
C GLU A 124 22.73 3.92 -8.49
N SER A 125 21.73 3.16 -8.01
CA SER A 125 20.35 3.65 -7.94
C SER A 125 20.23 4.91 -7.06
N TRP A 126 20.97 5.00 -5.96
CA TRP A 126 20.98 6.18 -5.09
C TRP A 126 21.63 7.39 -5.77
N ALA A 127 22.78 7.21 -6.42
CA ALA A 127 23.50 8.28 -7.12
C ALA A 127 22.67 8.87 -8.25
N ASP A 128 22.03 8.00 -9.05
CA ASP A 128 21.13 8.41 -10.13
C ASP A 128 19.95 9.23 -9.61
N SER A 129 19.38 8.85 -8.46
CA SER A 129 18.23 9.55 -7.86
C SER A 129 18.60 10.93 -7.30
N THR A 130 19.82 11.09 -6.77
CA THR A 130 20.27 12.30 -6.07
C THR A 130 21.05 13.25 -6.97
N LYS A 131 21.50 12.78 -8.15
CA LYS A 131 22.40 13.50 -9.06
C LYS A 131 23.74 13.89 -8.40
N ILE A 132 24.13 13.17 -7.35
CA ILE A 132 25.42 13.30 -6.67
C ILE A 132 26.36 12.28 -7.30
N SER A 133 27.56 12.70 -7.74
CA SER A 133 28.50 11.81 -8.41
C SER A 133 29.15 10.82 -7.44
N ASP A 134 29.43 9.61 -7.94
CA ASP A 134 30.10 8.55 -7.19
C ASP A 134 31.54 8.91 -6.79
N ASP A 135 32.17 9.95 -7.37
CA ASP A 135 33.56 10.31 -7.09
C ASP A 135 33.76 10.98 -5.71
N ASP A 136 32.70 11.58 -5.15
CA ASP A 136 32.67 12.08 -3.77
C ASP A 136 32.56 10.94 -2.74
N THR A 137 32.47 9.67 -3.20
CA THR A 137 32.27 8.52 -2.32
C THR A 137 33.53 8.02 -1.62
N SER A 138 34.70 8.58 -1.94
CA SER A 138 36.00 8.24 -1.33
C SER A 138 36.16 8.66 0.14
N SER A 139 35.17 9.36 0.71
CA SER A 139 35.08 9.61 2.15
C SER A 139 34.73 8.32 2.93
N THR A 140 35.78 7.53 3.20
CA THR A 140 35.95 6.58 4.32
C THR A 140 34.73 5.73 4.73
N LEU A 141 34.46 4.67 3.96
CA LEU A 141 33.65 3.52 4.41
C LEU A 141 34.52 2.25 4.39
N ARG A 142 34.81 1.68 5.57
CA ARG A 142 35.67 0.48 5.67
C ARG A 142 34.87 -0.78 5.33
N SER A 143 35.13 -1.34 4.16
CA SER A 143 34.64 -2.66 3.75
C SER A 143 35.39 -3.76 4.50
N ILE A 144 34.67 -4.71 5.12
CA ILE A 144 35.28 -5.94 5.63
C ILE A 144 35.51 -6.89 4.44
N GLN A 145 36.76 -7.01 3.99
CA GLN A 145 37.16 -8.04 3.04
C GLN A 145 37.41 -9.37 3.77
N ASN A 146 36.70 -10.43 3.36
CA ASN A 146 36.95 -11.79 3.84
C ASN A 146 38.27 -12.30 3.24
N HIS A 147 39.35 -12.30 4.00
CA HIS A 147 40.60 -12.96 3.60
C HIS A 147 40.51 -14.49 3.80
N PRO A 148 40.94 -15.31 2.81
CA PRO A 148 41.03 -16.75 2.99
C PRO A 148 42.16 -17.09 3.97
N SER A 149 41.86 -18.01 4.89
CA SER A 149 42.74 -18.51 5.93
C SER A 149 44.06 -19.06 5.37
N ARG A 150 45.17 -18.37 5.63
CA ARG A 150 46.52 -18.82 5.30
C ARG A 150 46.98 -19.87 6.31
N LYS A 151 47.23 -21.09 5.84
CA LYS A 151 47.80 -22.21 6.60
C LYS A 151 49.10 -21.77 7.30
N ARG A 152 49.20 -22.00 8.62
CA ARG A 152 50.44 -21.88 9.38
C ARG A 152 51.25 -23.18 9.22
N ALA A 153 52.49 -23.05 8.78
CA ALA A 153 53.51 -24.09 8.91
C ALA A 153 54.44 -23.73 10.09
N ASN A 154 54.86 -24.76 10.83
CA ASN A 154 55.66 -24.73 12.04
C ASN A 154 57.17 -24.57 11.75
N SER A 155 57.90 -23.91 12.66
CA SER A 155 59.07 -24.44 13.42
C SER A 155 59.78 -23.30 14.16
N ALA A 156 59.85 -23.36 15.51
CA ALA A 156 61.08 -23.58 16.34
C ALA A 156 62.05 -22.38 16.36
N GLU A 157 62.71 -21.94 17.43
CA GLU A 157 62.81 -22.24 18.86
C GLU A 157 63.64 -21.07 19.42
N SER A 158 63.40 -20.59 20.64
CA SER A 158 64.44 -20.30 21.65
C SER A 158 63.90 -19.49 22.83
N ASP A 159 64.51 -19.82 23.95
CA ASP A 159 64.16 -19.65 25.35
C ASP A 159 64.48 -18.24 25.88
N HIS A 160 63.71 -17.76 26.86
CA HIS A 160 64.19 -17.24 28.15
C HIS A 160 63.09 -16.52 28.96
N SER A 161 63.00 -16.94 30.22
CA SER A 161 62.19 -16.46 31.34
C SER A 161 62.46 -15.01 31.78
N LEU A 162 61.43 -14.29 32.27
CA LEU A 162 61.31 -13.83 33.68
C LEU A 162 60.18 -12.81 33.87
N VAL A 163 59.47 -12.96 34.99
CA VAL A 163 58.42 -12.09 35.52
C VAL A 163 59.07 -11.04 36.44
N LYS A 164 58.75 -9.74 36.28
CA LYS A 164 58.37 -8.79 37.37
C LYS A 164 58.22 -7.32 36.91
N ARG A 165 56.99 -6.81 37.13
CA ARG A 165 56.54 -5.48 37.61
C ARG A 165 57.35 -4.19 37.31
N THR A 166 56.65 -3.28 36.63
CA THR A 166 56.26 -1.91 37.04
C THR A 166 57.35 -0.89 37.40
N ARG A 167 57.54 0.13 36.55
CA ARG A 167 57.33 1.56 36.91
C ARG A 167 57.25 2.49 35.69
N THR A 168 56.33 3.42 35.85
CA THR A 168 55.91 4.60 35.07
C THR A 168 57.02 5.54 34.61
N ALA A 169 56.89 6.06 33.38
CA ALA A 169 57.07 7.47 33.06
C ALA A 169 56.30 7.80 31.77
N GLU A 170 55.50 8.85 31.83
CA GLU A 170 54.59 9.36 30.82
C GLU A 170 55.32 9.88 29.58
N ILE A 171 54.64 9.89 28.43
CA ILE A 171 54.45 11.06 27.55
C ILE A 171 53.61 10.64 26.32
N LEU A 172 52.41 11.23 26.26
CA LEU A 172 51.63 11.59 25.06
C LEU A 172 51.50 10.54 23.93
N SER A 173 50.46 9.71 24.01
CA SER A 173 49.83 9.17 22.80
C SER A 173 48.35 9.51 22.79
N SER A 174 47.94 10.25 21.77
CA SER A 174 46.57 10.53 21.37
C SER A 174 45.65 9.32 21.58
N GLN A 175 44.72 9.46 22.51
CA GLN A 175 43.56 8.57 22.64
C GLN A 175 42.68 8.77 21.42
N ASP A 176 42.79 7.88 20.44
CA ASP A 176 41.77 7.71 19.41
C ASP A 176 40.93 6.50 19.81
N SER A 177 40.07 6.71 20.80
CA SER A 177 39.04 5.74 21.20
C SER A 177 37.98 5.70 20.10
N HIS A 178 38.19 4.83 19.11
CA HIS A 178 37.21 4.58 18.04
C HIS A 178 35.86 4.12 18.63
N LEU A 179 34.91 5.06 18.70
CA LEU A 179 33.50 4.82 18.95
C LEU A 179 32.94 3.94 17.83
N ARG A 180 32.82 2.64 18.08
CA ARG A 180 32.03 1.73 17.23
C ARG A 180 30.56 1.90 17.59
N SER A 181 29.73 2.26 16.61
CA SER A 181 28.29 2.36 16.81
C SER A 181 27.68 0.97 16.91
N GLU A 182 27.48 0.48 18.14
CA GLU A 182 26.49 -0.58 18.39
C GLU A 182 25.10 0.05 18.30
N PHE A 183 24.49 0.01 17.12
CA PHE A 183 23.06 0.31 16.97
C PHE A 183 22.25 -0.80 17.65
N ARG A 184 22.16 -0.74 18.97
CA ARG A 184 21.08 -1.40 19.69
C ARG A 184 19.87 -0.49 19.56
N MET A 185 18.73 -1.06 19.21
CA MET A 185 17.49 -0.49 19.73
C MET A 185 17.74 -0.26 21.22
N SER A 186 17.62 0.98 21.69
CA SER A 186 17.14 1.17 23.06
C SER A 186 15.95 0.24 23.15
N ASN A 187 16.07 -0.82 23.95
CA ASN A 187 14.95 -1.73 24.16
C ASN A 187 13.75 -0.82 24.37
N ILE A 188 12.79 -0.88 23.44
CA ILE A 188 11.43 -0.49 23.78
C ILE A 188 10.94 -1.63 24.68
N SER A 189 11.56 -1.72 25.86
CA SER A 189 10.99 -2.20 27.10
C SER A 189 10.11 -1.11 27.71
N GLY A 190 9.81 -0.03 26.96
CA GLY A 190 8.51 0.60 27.06
C GLY A 190 7.48 -0.47 26.69
N VAL A 191 6.67 -0.87 27.67
CA VAL A 191 5.45 -1.64 27.40
C VAL A 191 4.79 -1.00 26.18
N ALA A 192 4.63 -1.75 25.09
CA ALA A 192 3.97 -1.24 23.89
C ALA A 192 2.68 -0.56 24.36
N PRO A 193 2.43 0.71 24.00
CA PRO A 193 1.31 1.45 24.53
C PRO A 193 0.04 0.60 24.44
N VAL A 194 -0.54 0.29 25.60
CA VAL A 194 -1.74 -0.54 25.69
C VAL A 194 -2.89 0.33 25.24
N TYR A 195 -3.26 0.19 23.98
CA TYR A 195 -4.41 0.90 23.44
C TYR A 195 -5.69 0.19 23.84
N THR A 196 -6.65 0.96 24.33
CA THR A 196 -8.00 0.47 24.57
C THR A 196 -8.68 0.16 23.23
N ARG A 197 -9.49 -0.90 23.24
CA ARG A 197 -10.28 -1.32 22.09
C ARG A 197 -11.72 -1.53 22.51
N SER A 198 -12.64 -0.88 21.81
CA SER A 198 -14.08 -1.05 21.96
C SER A 198 -14.63 -2.09 20.99
N LEU A 199 -15.72 -2.76 21.38
CA LEU A 199 -16.47 -3.60 20.46
C LEU A 199 -17.18 -2.71 19.44
N VAL A 200 -17.07 -3.06 18.16
CA VAL A 200 -17.80 -2.38 17.07
C VAL A 200 -18.62 -3.40 16.31
N THR A 201 -19.86 -3.02 15.95
CA THR A 201 -20.75 -3.81 15.10
C THR A 201 -21.18 -2.94 13.92
N LEU A 202 -20.81 -3.37 12.72
CA LEU A 202 -21.04 -2.64 11.48
C LEU A 202 -22.03 -3.40 10.59
N LYS A 203 -23.00 -2.69 10.04
CA LYS A 203 -23.76 -3.17 8.88
C LYS A 203 -22.92 -2.93 7.62
N LYS A 204 -22.70 -3.98 6.84
CA LYS A 204 -21.89 -3.90 5.62
C LYS A 204 -22.72 -3.35 4.46
N ILE A 205 -22.15 -2.40 3.73
CA ILE A 205 -22.69 -1.81 2.51
C ILE A 205 -21.59 -1.88 1.45
N VAL A 206 -21.93 -2.38 0.26
CA VAL A 206 -20.96 -2.61 -0.83
C VAL A 206 -21.22 -1.61 -1.95
N CYS A 207 -20.14 -1.02 -2.46
CA CYS A 207 -20.18 -0.23 -3.69
C CYS A 207 -20.00 -1.19 -4.88
N ILE A 208 -21.03 -1.30 -5.72
CA ILE A 208 -21.01 -2.12 -6.92
C ILE A 208 -20.90 -1.20 -8.12
N SER A 209 -19.85 -1.37 -8.92
CA SER A 209 -19.72 -0.67 -10.20
C SER A 209 -20.12 -1.64 -11.31
N ASP A 210 -21.23 -1.37 -11.97
CA ASP A 210 -21.61 -2.07 -13.21
C ASP A 210 -20.79 -1.46 -14.38
N PRO A 211 -20.00 -2.25 -15.11
CA PRO A 211 -19.28 -1.79 -16.29
C PRO A 211 -20.16 -1.13 -17.35
N ASP A 212 -21.45 -1.50 -17.41
CA ASP A 212 -22.38 -1.02 -18.42
C ASP A 212 -23.16 0.24 -17.98
N GLN A 213 -23.23 0.54 -16.67
CA GLN A 213 -24.05 1.66 -16.14
C GLN A 213 -23.24 2.91 -15.77
N CYS A 214 -21.90 2.89 -15.89
CA CYS A 214 -21.01 4.04 -15.66
C CYS A 214 -21.18 4.79 -14.31
N THR A 215 -22.01 4.27 -13.39
CA THR A 215 -22.35 4.89 -12.11
C THR A 215 -22.36 3.81 -11.03
N PRO A 216 -21.49 3.90 -10.00
CA PRO A 216 -21.49 2.94 -8.91
C PRO A 216 -22.75 3.07 -8.05
N GLU A 217 -23.30 1.93 -7.63
CA GLU A 217 -24.45 1.85 -6.75
C GLU A 217 -24.08 1.24 -5.39
N PHE A 218 -24.81 1.61 -4.34
CA PHE A 218 -24.62 1.04 -3.01
C PHE A 218 -25.69 0.01 -2.69
N GLU A 219 -25.26 -1.22 -2.40
CA GLU A 219 -26.12 -2.29 -1.94
C GLU A 219 -25.88 -2.58 -0.46
N SER A 220 -26.93 -2.46 0.36
CA SER A 220 -26.89 -2.92 1.75
C SER A 220 -26.86 -4.44 1.80
N SER A 221 -25.82 -4.99 2.43
CA SER A 221 -25.75 -6.42 2.70
C SER A 221 -26.53 -6.78 3.98
N SER A 222 -27.02 -8.02 4.06
CA SER A 222 -27.51 -8.61 5.31
C SER A 222 -26.36 -9.00 6.27
N GLU A 223 -25.11 -8.93 5.81
CA GLU A 223 -23.93 -9.23 6.60
C GLU A 223 -23.65 -8.15 7.65
N THR A 224 -23.37 -8.59 8.87
CA THR A 224 -22.79 -7.74 9.92
C THR A 224 -21.33 -8.10 10.14
N VAL A 225 -20.53 -7.08 10.48
CA VAL A 225 -19.11 -7.19 10.79
C VAL A 225 -18.92 -6.85 12.26
N VAL A 226 -18.34 -7.78 13.02
CA VAL A 226 -18.04 -7.56 14.44
C VAL A 226 -16.53 -7.55 14.65
N GLY A 227 -16.05 -6.52 15.34
CA GLY A 227 -14.63 -6.30 15.55
C GLY A 227 -14.28 -5.64 16.87
N LYS A 228 -13.00 -5.66 17.21
CA LYS A 228 -12.41 -4.84 18.29
C LYS A 228 -11.63 -3.68 17.68
N LEU A 229 -12.26 -2.51 17.69
CA LEU A 229 -11.75 -1.25 17.14
C LEU A 229 -10.91 -0.52 18.18
N ARG A 230 -9.73 -0.04 17.79
CA ARG A 230 -8.92 0.84 18.65
C ARG A 230 -9.62 2.18 18.87
N ASP A 231 -9.63 2.66 20.11
CA ASP A 231 -10.36 3.90 20.46
C ASP A 231 -9.70 5.18 19.93
N VAL A 232 -8.41 5.11 19.61
CA VAL A 232 -7.62 6.22 19.06
C VAL A 232 -7.02 5.85 17.71
N PRO A 233 -6.88 6.82 16.78
CA PRO A 233 -6.30 6.54 15.47
C PRO A 233 -4.84 6.11 15.61
N PHE A 234 -4.38 5.26 14.68
CA PHE A 234 -2.96 4.93 14.56
C PHE A 234 -2.26 5.76 13.47
N SER A 235 -3.03 6.36 12.56
CA SER A 235 -2.54 7.24 11.51
C SER A 235 -3.58 8.32 11.20
N SER A 236 -3.10 9.48 10.77
CA SER A 236 -3.90 10.65 10.41
C SER A 236 -3.33 11.24 9.13
N GLY A 237 -4.17 11.37 8.11
CA GLY A 237 -3.86 12.14 6.91
C GLY A 237 -4.33 13.58 7.04
N ALA A 238 -4.39 14.31 5.93
CA ALA A 238 -4.86 15.70 5.91
C ALA A 238 -6.33 15.86 6.32
N MET A 239 -7.18 14.85 6.07
CA MET A 239 -8.64 14.95 6.28
C MET A 239 -9.23 13.75 7.05
N LYS A 240 -8.51 12.62 7.07
CA LYS A 240 -9.01 11.33 7.58
C LYS A 240 -8.16 10.79 8.72
N HIS A 241 -8.84 10.12 9.65
CA HIS A 241 -8.21 9.28 10.66
C HIS A 241 -8.34 7.81 10.26
N ALA A 242 -7.29 7.03 10.50
CA ALA A 242 -7.26 5.59 10.30
C ALA A 242 -7.13 4.86 11.64
N TYR A 243 -7.99 3.88 11.86
CA TYR A 243 -8.09 3.10 13.08
C TYR A 243 -7.83 1.62 12.80
N ASP A 244 -7.15 0.97 13.73
CA ASP A 244 -6.90 -0.47 13.65
C ASP A 244 -8.11 -1.21 14.20
N VAL A 245 -8.67 -2.12 13.41
CA VAL A 245 -9.71 -3.05 13.86
C VAL A 245 -9.25 -4.48 13.65
N ARG A 246 -9.55 -5.31 14.64
CA ARG A 246 -9.48 -6.76 14.49
C ARG A 246 -10.88 -7.27 14.26
N VAL A 247 -11.19 -7.72 13.04
CA VAL A 247 -12.48 -8.29 12.65
C VAL A 247 -12.43 -9.78 12.90
N TYR A 248 -13.46 -10.32 13.55
CA TYR A 248 -13.47 -11.75 13.87
C TYR A 248 -14.27 -12.55 12.85
N PHE A 249 -15.41 -12.03 12.40
CA PHE A 249 -16.32 -12.74 11.49
C PHE A 249 -17.20 -11.79 10.67
N PHE A 250 -17.71 -12.32 9.56
CA PHE A 250 -18.80 -11.79 8.74
C PHE A 250 -20.01 -12.72 8.91
N GLY A 251 -21.19 -12.20 9.27
CA GLY A 251 -22.41 -13.02 9.35
C GLY A 251 -23.33 -12.69 10.53
N SER A 252 -24.00 -13.72 11.08
CA SER A 252 -24.97 -13.58 12.18
C SER A 252 -24.30 -13.27 13.52
N TYR A 253 -24.80 -12.22 14.20
CA TYR A 253 -24.29 -11.71 15.47
C TYR A 253 -24.20 -12.77 16.58
N LEU A 254 -25.23 -13.62 16.73
CA LEU A 254 -25.30 -14.60 17.83
C LEU A 254 -24.24 -15.71 17.70
N LEU A 255 -24.03 -16.22 16.48
CA LEU A 255 -22.96 -17.18 16.19
C LEU A 255 -21.58 -16.54 16.38
N THR A 256 -21.47 -15.25 16.04
CA THR A 256 -20.23 -14.50 16.11
C THR A 256 -19.71 -14.38 17.55
N MET A 257 -20.58 -14.06 18.51
CA MET A 257 -20.17 -13.91 19.92
C MET A 257 -19.64 -15.21 20.55
N LEU A 258 -20.16 -16.36 20.12
CA LEU A 258 -19.71 -17.67 20.62
C LEU A 258 -18.33 -18.08 20.06
N GLN A 259 -18.00 -17.65 18.84
CA GLN A 259 -16.76 -18.03 18.13
C GLN A 259 -15.57 -17.09 18.36
N MET A 260 -15.76 -15.95 19.06
CA MET A 260 -14.65 -15.03 19.39
C MET A 260 -13.59 -15.64 20.34
N ARG A 261 -13.89 -16.75 21.04
CA ARG A 261 -12.93 -17.42 21.92
C ARG A 261 -11.96 -18.29 21.10
N GLY A 262 -10.74 -17.79 20.90
CA GLY A 262 -9.63 -18.55 20.30
C GLY A 262 -9.35 -18.28 18.82
N ASN A 263 -10.09 -17.36 18.18
CA ASN A 263 -9.76 -16.86 16.84
C ASN A 263 -8.93 -15.57 16.94
N ASP A 264 -7.81 -15.51 16.23
CA ASP A 264 -6.94 -14.33 16.19
C ASP A 264 -7.51 -13.16 15.39
N GLY A 265 -8.58 -13.38 14.60
CA GLY A 265 -9.23 -12.36 13.78
C GLY A 265 -8.33 -11.81 12.65
N GLN A 266 -8.96 -11.20 11.66
CA GLN A 266 -8.27 -10.55 10.53
C GLN A 266 -8.11 -9.05 10.80
N ASN A 267 -6.95 -8.49 10.46
CA ASN A 267 -6.70 -7.06 10.64
C ASN A 267 -7.27 -6.26 9.46
N TYR A 268 -8.07 -5.26 9.80
CA TYR A 268 -8.60 -4.25 8.88
C TYR A 268 -8.27 -2.84 9.38
N VAL A 269 -8.51 -1.86 8.52
CA VAL A 269 -8.44 -0.44 8.83
C VAL A 269 -9.83 0.16 8.64
N LEU A 270 -10.29 0.92 9.63
CA LEU A 270 -11.45 1.79 9.53
C LEU A 270 -10.98 3.21 9.29
N LYS A 271 -11.47 3.87 8.24
CA LYS A 271 -11.20 5.28 7.98
C LYS A 271 -12.46 6.10 8.10
N ARG A 272 -12.31 7.29 8.66
CA ARG A 272 -13.35 8.32 8.68
C ARG A 272 -12.73 9.70 8.50
N PHE A 273 -13.49 10.64 7.95
CA PHE A 273 -13.11 12.06 8.02
C PHE A 273 -13.12 12.56 9.47
N TYR A 274 -12.23 13.50 9.77
CA TYR A 274 -12.24 14.30 10.99
C TYR A 274 -12.45 15.79 10.71
N ARG A 275 -12.35 16.20 9.45
CA ARG A 275 -12.78 17.49 8.90
C ARG A 275 -13.16 17.32 7.42
N LEU A 276 -14.04 18.18 6.90
CA LEU A 276 -14.49 18.15 5.49
C LEU A 276 -14.01 19.36 4.67
N SER A 277 -13.48 20.40 5.31
CA SER A 277 -12.85 21.56 4.68
C SER A 277 -11.54 21.92 5.39
N GLU A 278 -10.71 22.72 4.74
CA GLU A 278 -9.50 23.29 5.36
C GLU A 278 -9.82 24.43 6.33
N ASP A 279 -10.95 25.12 6.13
CA ASP A 279 -11.42 26.21 6.99
C ASP A 279 -11.80 25.69 8.37
N THR A 280 -11.00 26.07 9.37
CA THR A 280 -11.09 25.58 10.74
C THR A 280 -11.88 26.51 11.68
N GLU A 281 -12.53 27.54 11.15
CA GLU A 281 -13.08 28.64 11.95
C GLU A 281 -14.16 28.23 12.97
N ASN A 282 -14.71 27.02 12.91
CA ASN A 282 -15.81 26.58 13.77
C ASN A 282 -15.57 25.26 14.54
N HIS A 283 -14.32 24.85 14.77
CA HIS A 283 -14.06 23.63 15.56
C HIS A 283 -14.39 23.83 17.05
N ILE A 284 -15.55 23.30 17.49
CA ILE A 284 -15.91 23.20 18.90
C ILE A 284 -15.32 21.88 19.45
N PRO A 285 -14.41 21.91 20.43
CA PRO A 285 -13.85 20.71 21.03
C PRO A 285 -14.96 19.76 21.52
N GLY A 286 -14.90 18.49 21.10
CA GLY A 286 -15.86 17.46 21.50
C GLY A 286 -17.15 17.39 20.68
N LYS A 287 -17.28 18.17 19.60
CA LYS A 287 -18.35 18.01 18.60
C LYS A 287 -17.73 17.71 17.22
N LEU A 288 -18.38 16.83 16.46
CA LEU A 288 -18.01 16.61 15.06
C LEU A 288 -18.18 17.91 14.26
N PRO A 289 -17.21 18.31 13.41
CA PRO A 289 -17.30 19.53 12.61
C PRO A 289 -18.22 19.40 11.38
N PHE A 290 -19.03 18.34 11.32
CA PHE A 290 -19.91 17.99 10.21
C PHE A 290 -21.12 17.19 10.71
N THR A 291 -22.16 17.09 9.89
CA THR A 291 -23.28 16.17 10.14
C THR A 291 -22.90 14.74 9.76
N ILE A 292 -23.66 13.74 10.25
CA ILE A 292 -23.45 12.33 9.88
C ILE A 292 -23.70 12.13 8.38
N ASP A 293 -24.69 12.84 7.81
CA ASP A 293 -25.03 12.72 6.39
C ASP A 293 -23.96 13.35 5.48
N ASP A 294 -23.43 14.53 5.84
CA ASP A 294 -22.32 15.13 5.10
C ASP A 294 -21.09 14.22 5.11
N HIS A 295 -20.79 13.63 6.27
CA HIS A 295 -19.70 12.69 6.42
C HIS A 295 -19.90 11.43 5.58
N ARG A 296 -21.12 10.87 5.62
CA ARG A 296 -21.51 9.69 4.87
C ARG A 296 -21.31 9.92 3.37
N ALA A 297 -21.78 11.04 2.84
CA ALA A 297 -21.62 11.38 1.43
C ALA A 297 -20.14 11.38 1.00
N GLN A 298 -19.23 11.86 1.86
CA GLN A 298 -17.79 11.89 1.56
C GLN A 298 -17.12 10.51 1.67
N ILE A 299 -17.59 9.67 2.59
CA ILE A 299 -17.14 8.27 2.69
C ILE A 299 -17.68 7.41 1.54
N GLU A 300 -18.89 7.67 1.10
CA GLU A 300 -19.47 7.07 -0.12
C GLU A 300 -18.64 7.49 -1.35
N ALA A 301 -18.30 8.76 -1.49
CA ALA A 301 -17.42 9.25 -2.56
C ALA A 301 -16.04 8.55 -2.56
N GLU A 302 -15.42 8.32 -1.39
CA GLU A 302 -14.18 7.52 -1.29
C GLU A 302 -14.33 6.10 -1.86
N ALA A 303 -15.42 5.41 -1.48
CA ALA A 303 -15.69 4.06 -1.96
C ALA A 303 -15.95 4.04 -3.48
N MET A 304 -16.68 5.04 -3.99
CA MET A 304 -16.89 5.23 -5.42
C MET A 304 -15.58 5.43 -6.17
N ARG A 305 -14.68 6.29 -5.68
CA ARG A 305 -13.35 6.51 -6.31
C ARG A 305 -12.53 5.23 -6.37
N LEU A 306 -12.56 4.39 -5.34
CA LEU A 306 -11.91 3.07 -5.37
C LEU A 306 -12.52 2.13 -6.41
N ALA A 307 -13.85 2.06 -6.47
CA ALA A 307 -14.57 1.20 -7.42
C ALA A 307 -14.34 1.64 -8.88
N ILE A 308 -14.46 2.94 -9.15
CA ILE A 308 -14.21 3.54 -10.48
C ILE A 308 -12.75 3.34 -10.88
N GLY A 309 -11.80 3.57 -9.96
CA GLY A 309 -10.38 3.34 -10.19
C GLY A 309 -10.07 1.89 -10.57
N ALA A 310 -10.67 0.93 -9.86
CA ALA A 310 -10.54 -0.49 -10.16
C ALA A 310 -11.08 -0.84 -11.57
N TRP A 311 -12.26 -0.31 -11.92
CA TRP A 311 -12.87 -0.52 -13.24
C TRP A 311 -12.00 0.02 -14.36
N PHE A 312 -11.52 1.27 -14.25
CA PHE A 312 -10.61 1.84 -15.25
C PHE A 312 -9.30 1.06 -15.35
N LEU A 313 -8.73 0.63 -14.22
CA LEU A 313 -7.50 -0.14 -14.22
C LEU A 313 -7.68 -1.45 -14.98
N GLU A 314 -8.79 -2.14 -14.75
CA GLU A 314 -9.11 -3.36 -15.48
C GLU A 314 -9.25 -3.08 -16.99
N ALA A 315 -9.99 -2.04 -17.38
CA ALA A 315 -10.13 -1.63 -18.78
C ALA A 315 -8.77 -1.29 -19.42
N PHE A 316 -7.89 -0.59 -18.69
CA PHE A 316 -6.54 -0.26 -19.12
C PHE A 316 -5.68 -1.51 -19.33
N LEU A 317 -5.68 -2.44 -18.38
CA LEU A 317 -4.93 -3.69 -18.48
C LEU A 317 -5.41 -4.53 -19.67
N ARG A 318 -6.73 -4.63 -19.88
CA ARG A 318 -7.32 -5.30 -21.05
C ARG A 318 -6.90 -4.61 -22.35
N HIS A 319 -6.93 -3.29 -22.40
CA HIS A 319 -6.55 -2.51 -23.59
C HIS A 319 -5.06 -2.69 -23.93
N ALA A 320 -4.17 -2.61 -22.92
CA ALA A 320 -2.74 -2.84 -23.12
C ALA A 320 -2.43 -4.26 -23.60
N ASN A 321 -3.13 -5.26 -23.05
CA ASN A 321 -3.00 -6.65 -23.49
C ASN A 321 -3.47 -6.83 -24.94
N ALA A 322 -4.60 -6.24 -25.32
CA ALA A 322 -5.12 -6.31 -26.69
C ALA A 322 -4.15 -5.71 -27.73
N LEU A 323 -3.38 -4.68 -27.33
CA LEU A 323 -2.36 -4.05 -28.17
C LEU A 323 -0.95 -4.66 -27.99
N ASN A 324 -0.81 -5.70 -27.17
CA ASN A 324 0.47 -6.33 -26.82
C ASN A 324 1.53 -5.33 -26.34
N VAL A 325 1.11 -4.35 -25.53
CA VAL A 325 1.98 -3.34 -24.94
C VAL A 325 2.47 -3.84 -23.59
N ALA A 326 3.79 -3.99 -23.46
CA ALA A 326 4.42 -4.37 -22.20
C ALA A 326 4.23 -3.26 -21.16
N ILE A 327 3.58 -3.61 -20.06
CA ILE A 327 3.28 -2.74 -18.92
C ILE A 327 3.58 -3.46 -17.61
N TYR A 328 3.56 -2.72 -16.50
CA TYR A 328 3.55 -3.31 -15.17
C TYR A 328 2.12 -3.73 -14.79
N ASP A 329 1.85 -5.03 -14.92
CA ASP A 329 0.52 -5.64 -14.79
C ASP A 329 0.14 -6.07 -13.36
N ARG A 330 1.03 -5.86 -12.38
CA ARG A 330 0.82 -6.25 -10.97
C ARG A 330 0.30 -5.07 -10.14
N LEU A 331 -0.75 -4.43 -10.64
CA LEU A 331 -1.47 -3.34 -9.99
C LEU A 331 -2.88 -3.80 -9.66
N GLU A 332 -3.36 -3.43 -8.47
CA GLU A 332 -4.76 -3.62 -8.08
C GLU A 332 -5.20 -2.40 -7.27
N PHE A 333 -6.47 -2.00 -7.36
CA PHE A 333 -7.03 -1.03 -6.41
C PHE A 333 -7.42 -1.70 -5.11
N ALA A 334 -7.28 -0.95 -4.03
CA ALA A 334 -7.73 -1.32 -2.72
C ALA A 334 -9.19 -1.74 -2.72
N ARG A 335 -9.45 -2.97 -2.26
CA ARG A 335 -10.81 -3.44 -1.99
C ARG A 335 -11.29 -2.87 -0.66
N ALA A 336 -12.46 -2.24 -0.71
CA ALA A 336 -13.10 -1.63 0.45
C ALA A 336 -14.60 -1.92 0.47
N PHE A 337 -15.20 -1.78 1.65
CA PHE A 337 -16.65 -1.72 1.82
C PHE A 337 -16.98 -0.64 2.84
N LEU A 338 -18.24 -0.20 2.86
CA LEU A 338 -18.73 0.73 3.87
C LEU A 338 -19.29 -0.03 5.06
N GLY A 339 -18.94 0.39 6.27
CA GLY A 339 -19.46 -0.17 7.51
C GLY A 339 -20.21 0.89 8.30
N GLU A 340 -21.51 0.75 8.47
CA GLU A 340 -22.34 1.65 9.29
C GLU A 340 -22.45 1.11 10.72
N GLU A 341 -22.14 1.93 11.74
CA GLU A 341 -22.36 1.54 13.14
C GLU A 341 -23.86 1.39 13.45
N ILE A 342 -24.30 0.24 13.98
CA ILE A 342 -25.73 -0.07 14.22
C ILE A 342 -26.09 -0.42 15.68
N GLN A 343 -25.12 -0.39 16.59
CA GLN A 343 -25.33 -0.72 18.02
C GLN A 343 -24.94 0.46 18.91
N SER A 344 -23.96 0.27 19.79
CA SER A 344 -23.42 1.35 20.61
C SER A 344 -22.32 2.08 19.83
N PRO A 345 -22.31 3.43 19.82
CA PRO A 345 -21.24 4.18 19.19
C PRO A 345 -19.92 3.88 19.89
N THR A 346 -18.86 3.82 19.11
CA THR A 346 -17.51 3.66 19.64
C THR A 346 -16.91 5.02 20.03
N PRO A 347 -15.97 5.09 21.00
CA PRO A 347 -15.23 6.32 21.26
C PRO A 347 -14.55 6.88 19.99
N ALA A 348 -14.14 5.99 19.09
CA ALA A 348 -13.52 6.32 17.81
C ALA A 348 -14.46 7.06 16.86
N SER A 349 -15.79 6.78 16.87
CA SER A 349 -16.75 7.49 16.02
C SER A 349 -17.01 8.92 16.48
N CYS A 350 -16.77 9.21 17.77
CA CYS A 350 -17.12 10.48 18.43
C CYS A 350 -18.63 10.81 18.36
N VAL A 351 -19.47 9.82 18.06
CA VAL A 351 -20.92 9.91 18.13
C VAL A 351 -21.36 9.64 19.57
N LYS A 352 -22.24 10.48 20.12
CA LYS A 352 -22.69 10.34 21.52
C LYS A 352 -23.66 9.17 21.72
N GLU A 353 -24.60 9.03 20.79
CA GLU A 353 -25.65 8.03 20.84
C GLU A 353 -26.12 7.72 19.42
N ILE A 354 -26.51 6.48 19.16
CA ILE A 354 -27.16 6.06 17.92
C ILE A 354 -28.64 5.84 18.25
N THR A 355 -29.48 6.79 17.86
CA THR A 355 -30.93 6.70 18.09
C THR A 355 -31.55 5.59 17.24
N PRO A 356 -32.52 4.81 17.76
CA PRO A 356 -33.21 3.79 16.97
C PRO A 356 -33.80 4.38 15.69
N GLY A 357 -33.44 3.81 14.54
CA GLY A 357 -33.90 4.27 13.22
C GLY A 357 -33.05 5.38 12.59
N SER A 358 -32.04 5.91 13.29
CA SER A 358 -31.04 6.83 12.71
C SER A 358 -29.77 6.07 12.34
N PRO A 359 -29.10 6.43 11.23
CA PRO A 359 -27.82 5.83 10.87
C PRO A 359 -26.74 6.22 11.88
N GLY A 360 -25.88 5.27 12.24
CA GLY A 360 -24.63 5.58 12.92
C GLY A 360 -23.58 6.16 11.97
N LEU A 361 -22.36 6.34 12.46
CA LEU A 361 -21.26 6.78 11.61
C LEU A 361 -20.90 5.70 10.58
N THR A 362 -20.70 6.12 9.33
CA THR A 362 -20.24 5.24 8.24
C THR A 362 -18.72 5.27 8.12
N TRP A 363 -18.11 4.09 8.03
CA TRP A 363 -16.66 3.93 7.90
C TRP A 363 -16.30 3.37 6.53
N LEU A 364 -15.17 3.81 5.97
CA LEU A 364 -14.52 3.06 4.90
C LEU A 364 -13.69 1.94 5.54
N VAL A 365 -13.99 0.69 5.22
CA VAL A 365 -13.34 -0.49 5.78
C VAL A 365 -12.47 -1.17 4.73
N GLU A 366 -11.19 -1.31 5.03
CA GLU A 366 -10.19 -1.87 4.11
C GLU A 366 -9.30 -2.90 4.81
N PHE A 367 -8.71 -3.83 4.05
CA PHE A 367 -7.66 -4.70 4.59
C PHE A 367 -6.50 -3.86 5.13
N LYS A 368 -5.93 -4.27 6.28
CA LYS A 368 -4.71 -3.65 6.77
C LYS A 368 -3.53 -4.03 5.87
N ARG A 369 -2.87 -3.02 5.33
CA ARG A 369 -1.71 -3.15 4.42
C ARG A 369 -0.44 -2.67 5.11
N SER A 370 0.65 -2.77 4.37
CA SER A 370 1.93 -2.16 4.75
C SER A 370 1.74 -0.64 4.89
N SER A 371 2.46 -0.06 5.84
CA SER A 371 2.57 1.37 6.06
C SER A 371 3.54 2.05 5.10
N THR A 372 4.34 1.28 4.35
CA THR A 372 5.16 1.79 3.25
C THR A 372 4.28 2.28 2.11
N VAL A 373 4.39 3.57 1.79
CA VAL A 373 3.63 4.23 0.71
C VAL A 373 4.59 4.75 -0.35
N GLU A 374 4.22 4.57 -1.61
CA GLU A 374 4.86 5.21 -2.76
C GLU A 374 3.83 6.08 -3.47
N HIS A 375 4.15 7.37 -3.63
CA HIS A 375 3.32 8.33 -4.37
C HIS A 375 3.80 8.40 -5.83
N PHE A 376 2.86 8.34 -6.77
CA PHE A 376 3.09 8.49 -8.21
C PHE A 376 2.61 9.85 -8.70
N THR A 377 1.44 10.29 -8.26
CA THR A 377 0.96 11.65 -8.50
C THR A 377 0.53 12.26 -7.18
N TYR A 378 0.39 13.59 -7.16
CA TYR A 378 -0.19 14.33 -6.05
C TYR A 378 -1.48 15.00 -6.52
N THR A 379 -2.16 15.70 -5.62
CA THR A 379 -3.43 16.38 -5.86
C THR A 379 -3.41 17.31 -7.08
N LEU A 380 -2.43 18.21 -7.19
CA LEU A 380 -2.29 19.19 -8.29
C LEU A 380 -0.93 19.10 -8.99
N SER A 381 -0.20 18.02 -8.77
CA SER A 381 1.13 17.81 -9.37
C SER A 381 1.21 16.41 -9.97
N HIS A 382 1.22 16.37 -11.29
CA HIS A 382 1.14 15.13 -12.07
C HIS A 382 2.43 14.79 -12.82
N ARG A 383 3.52 15.52 -12.56
CA ARG A 383 4.79 15.29 -13.25
C ARG A 383 5.41 13.96 -12.81
N SER A 384 5.90 13.23 -13.80
CA SER A 384 6.71 12.04 -13.57
C SER A 384 8.13 12.37 -13.13
N THR A 385 8.49 11.94 -11.92
CA THR A 385 9.88 11.98 -11.43
C THR A 385 10.60 10.66 -11.66
N LYS A 386 9.87 9.54 -11.76
CA LYS A 386 10.39 8.18 -11.90
C LYS A 386 10.08 7.60 -13.29
N ARG A 387 11.10 7.05 -13.94
CA ARG A 387 11.02 6.50 -15.31
C ARG A 387 11.03 4.97 -15.37
N ASP A 388 10.88 4.29 -14.24
CA ASP A 388 10.76 2.83 -14.22
C ASP A 388 9.44 2.37 -14.88
N LEU A 389 9.37 1.08 -15.22
CA LEU A 389 8.22 0.51 -15.93
C LEU A 389 6.90 0.71 -15.16
N ARG A 390 6.92 0.58 -13.84
CA ARG A 390 5.72 0.68 -12.99
C ARG A 390 5.24 2.12 -12.92
N SER A 391 6.13 3.06 -12.65
CA SER A 391 5.79 4.49 -12.67
C SER A 391 5.25 4.89 -14.05
N SER A 392 5.95 4.54 -15.13
CA SER A 392 5.51 4.82 -16.51
C SER A 392 4.14 4.22 -16.83
N THR A 393 3.85 3.02 -16.31
CA THR A 393 2.54 2.36 -16.49
C THR A 393 1.44 3.15 -15.78
N ILE A 394 1.67 3.62 -14.55
CA ILE A 394 0.70 4.39 -13.77
C ILE A 394 0.43 5.76 -14.41
N TYR A 395 1.45 6.43 -14.96
CA TYR A 395 1.23 7.67 -15.71
C TYR A 395 0.40 7.43 -16.98
N ALA A 396 0.71 6.38 -17.73
CA ALA A 396 -0.09 6.01 -18.91
C ALA A 396 -1.52 5.62 -18.54
N PHE A 397 -1.72 4.98 -17.38
CA PHE A 397 -3.03 4.69 -16.83
C PHE A 397 -3.82 5.98 -16.55
N ALA A 398 -3.21 7.00 -15.94
CA ALA A 398 -3.90 8.28 -15.72
C ALA A 398 -4.32 8.96 -17.04
N HIS A 399 -3.49 8.88 -18.09
CA HIS A 399 -3.85 9.35 -19.44
C HIS A 399 -4.95 8.49 -20.08
N PHE A 400 -4.92 7.18 -19.86
CA PHE A 400 -5.99 6.30 -20.32
C PHE A 400 -7.33 6.67 -19.67
N VAL A 401 -7.36 6.97 -18.37
CA VAL A 401 -8.58 7.42 -17.67
C VAL A 401 -9.14 8.70 -18.30
N TRP A 402 -8.29 9.67 -18.64
CA TRP A 402 -8.69 10.88 -19.35
C TRP A 402 -9.42 10.57 -20.66
N GLY A 403 -8.83 9.72 -21.51
CA GLY A 403 -9.43 9.33 -22.78
C GLY A 403 -10.70 8.49 -22.61
N HIS A 404 -10.63 7.47 -21.75
CA HIS A 404 -11.69 6.49 -21.57
C HIS A 404 -12.92 7.06 -20.85
N SER A 405 -12.75 8.13 -20.07
CA SER A 405 -13.86 8.87 -19.45
C SER A 405 -14.51 9.91 -20.37
N ASN A 406 -14.17 9.92 -21.68
CA ASN A 406 -14.56 10.97 -22.62
C ASN A 406 -14.18 12.37 -22.11
N LYS A 407 -12.95 12.51 -21.57
CA LYS A 407 -12.40 13.79 -21.10
C LYS A 407 -13.20 14.44 -19.97
N ARG A 408 -13.90 13.63 -19.17
CA ARG A 408 -14.73 14.10 -18.05
C ARG A 408 -14.05 14.00 -16.70
N LEU A 409 -13.07 13.11 -16.55
CA LEU A 409 -12.35 12.94 -15.31
C LEU A 409 -10.88 12.58 -15.51
N ILE A 410 -10.07 12.94 -14.54
CA ILE A 410 -8.71 12.42 -14.37
C ILE A 410 -8.57 11.82 -12.98
N ILE A 411 -7.65 10.86 -12.86
CA ILE A 411 -7.27 10.30 -11.57
C ILE A 411 -5.98 10.99 -11.07
N ALA A 412 -6.02 11.42 -9.82
CA ALA A 412 -4.98 12.18 -9.14
C ALA A 412 -4.60 11.49 -7.82
N ASP A 413 -3.55 12.01 -7.16
CA ASP A 413 -3.04 11.48 -5.89
C ASP A 413 -2.88 9.94 -5.89
N ILE A 414 -2.37 9.40 -7.01
CA ILE A 414 -2.21 7.96 -7.18
C ILE A 414 -1.05 7.55 -6.30
N GLN A 415 -1.34 6.73 -5.30
CA GLN A 415 -0.38 6.18 -4.38
C GLN A 415 -0.62 4.68 -4.20
N GLY A 416 0.42 3.96 -3.81
CA GLY A 416 0.33 2.52 -3.61
C GLY A 416 1.23 2.01 -2.50
N THR A 417 0.90 0.82 -2.01
CA THR A 417 1.73 0.06 -1.06
C THR A 417 2.16 -1.26 -1.68
N PRO A 418 3.40 -1.71 -1.46
CA PRO A 418 3.81 -3.06 -1.83
C PRO A 418 2.87 -4.10 -1.19
N ALA A 419 2.42 -5.06 -1.98
CA ALA A 419 1.51 -6.13 -1.57
C ALA A 419 1.65 -7.32 -2.52
N LEU A 420 1.00 -8.44 -2.19
CA LEU A 420 0.81 -9.52 -3.16
C LEU A 420 -0.40 -9.20 -4.05
N VAL A 421 -0.18 -9.21 -5.37
CA VAL A 421 -1.23 -9.12 -6.40
C VAL A 421 -1.19 -10.40 -7.20
N HIS A 422 -2.29 -11.16 -7.19
CA HIS A 422 -2.37 -12.50 -7.80
C HIS A 422 -1.23 -13.45 -7.38
N GLY A 423 -0.86 -13.42 -6.09
CA GLY A 423 0.21 -14.23 -5.50
C GLY A 423 1.63 -13.81 -5.89
N LYS A 424 1.79 -12.65 -6.55
CA LYS A 424 3.09 -12.11 -6.97
C LYS A 424 3.39 -10.78 -6.30
N ASP A 425 4.66 -10.43 -6.14
CA ASP A 425 5.05 -9.11 -5.61
C ASP A 425 4.55 -8.02 -6.57
N GLY A 426 3.60 -7.23 -6.08
CA GLY A 426 2.87 -6.20 -6.81
C GLY A 426 2.63 -4.96 -5.94
N MET A 427 1.62 -4.20 -6.30
CA MET A 427 1.24 -2.98 -5.59
C MET A 427 -0.27 -2.81 -5.55
N ILE A 428 -0.78 -2.51 -4.35
CA ILE A 428 -2.16 -2.11 -4.17
C ILE A 428 -2.21 -0.57 -4.15
N LEU A 429 -2.90 0.00 -5.12
CA LEU A 429 -3.23 1.42 -5.19
C LEU A 429 -4.39 1.73 -4.23
N PHE A 430 -4.33 2.83 -3.50
CA PHE A 430 -5.36 3.15 -2.51
C PHE A 430 -5.53 4.66 -2.34
N ASP A 431 -6.65 5.06 -1.74
CA ASP A 431 -7.03 6.46 -1.53
C ASP A 431 -6.81 7.35 -2.77
N PRO A 432 -7.31 6.96 -3.96
CA PRO A 432 -7.20 7.81 -5.13
C PRO A 432 -8.05 9.07 -4.95
N MET A 433 -7.57 10.15 -5.57
CA MET A 433 -8.34 11.35 -5.82
C MET A 433 -8.80 11.37 -7.27
N MET A 434 -9.90 12.06 -7.55
CA MET A 434 -10.37 12.29 -8.92
C MET A 434 -10.69 13.77 -9.08
N HIS A 435 -10.41 14.30 -10.26
CA HIS A 435 -10.91 15.63 -10.63
C HIS A 435 -11.93 15.45 -11.74
N THR A 436 -13.13 15.98 -11.53
CA THR A 436 -14.26 15.88 -12.47
C THR A 436 -14.63 17.27 -12.98
N ARG A 437 -15.23 17.39 -14.17
CA ARG A 437 -15.60 18.71 -14.71
C ARG A 437 -16.50 19.53 -13.77
N ASP A 438 -17.37 18.86 -13.02
CA ASP A 438 -18.35 19.43 -12.10
C ASP A 438 -17.90 19.45 -10.63
N GLY A 439 -16.72 18.94 -10.30
CA GLY A 439 -16.21 18.90 -8.93
C GLY A 439 -16.97 17.91 -8.02
N ALA A 440 -17.65 16.92 -8.60
CA ALA A 440 -18.60 16.07 -7.90
C ALA A 440 -17.98 14.80 -7.28
N SER A 441 -16.67 14.56 -7.41
CA SER A 441 -16.08 13.33 -6.89
C SER A 441 -15.80 13.34 -5.39
N GLY A 442 -16.12 14.42 -4.67
CA GLY A 442 -16.01 14.55 -3.21
C GLY A 442 -14.86 15.45 -2.74
N VAL A 443 -14.56 15.42 -1.44
CA VAL A 443 -13.49 16.24 -0.83
C VAL A 443 -12.16 16.00 -1.54
N GLY A 444 -11.54 17.10 -2.00
CA GLY A 444 -10.29 17.09 -2.74
C GLY A 444 -10.45 17.13 -4.26
N ASP A 445 -11.67 17.14 -4.79
CA ASP A 445 -11.91 17.40 -6.21
C ASP A 445 -11.71 18.90 -6.49
N PHE A 446 -10.65 19.24 -7.24
CA PHE A 446 -10.35 20.62 -7.67
C PHE A 446 -10.99 20.97 -9.01
N GLY A 447 -11.91 20.14 -9.49
CA GLY A 447 -12.69 20.38 -10.69
C GLY A 447 -11.81 20.59 -11.93
N MET A 448 -12.17 21.61 -12.71
CA MET A 448 -11.40 22.02 -13.88
C MET A 448 -9.97 22.45 -13.57
N GLN A 449 -9.70 23.04 -12.40
CA GLN A 449 -8.32 23.40 -12.02
C GLN A 449 -7.45 22.13 -11.91
N GLY A 450 -7.99 21.09 -11.27
CA GLY A 450 -7.33 19.80 -11.17
C GLY A 450 -7.08 19.15 -12.53
N ILE A 451 -8.10 19.15 -13.41
CA ILE A 451 -7.98 18.65 -14.78
C ILE A 451 -6.89 19.41 -15.57
N LEU A 452 -6.94 20.75 -15.57
CA LEU A 452 -5.95 21.57 -16.28
C LEU A 452 -4.53 21.32 -15.79
N SER A 453 -4.34 21.17 -14.47
CA SER A 453 -3.03 20.85 -13.90
C SER A 453 -2.45 19.53 -14.42
N PHE A 454 -3.30 18.53 -14.68
CA PHE A 454 -2.90 17.28 -15.31
C PHE A 454 -2.53 17.48 -16.78
N LEU A 455 -3.38 18.18 -17.56
CA LEU A 455 -3.15 18.40 -18.99
C LEU A 455 -1.86 19.18 -19.25
N GLU A 456 -1.55 20.17 -18.42
CA GLU A 456 -0.32 20.97 -18.51
C GLU A 456 0.93 20.18 -18.11
N ALA A 457 0.81 19.28 -17.12
CA ALA A 457 1.95 18.55 -16.57
C ALA A 457 2.26 17.24 -17.30
N HIS A 458 1.26 16.59 -17.90
CA HIS A 458 1.43 15.28 -18.50
C HIS A 458 2.23 15.37 -19.81
N THR A 459 3.24 14.52 -19.93
CA THR A 459 3.98 14.34 -21.18
C THR A 459 3.95 12.87 -21.56
N CYS A 460 3.42 12.56 -22.74
CA CYS A 460 3.30 11.18 -23.20
C CYS A 460 4.65 10.46 -23.17
N GLY A 461 4.70 9.35 -22.45
CA GLY A 461 5.81 8.40 -22.48
C GLY A 461 5.66 7.35 -23.58
N ASP A 462 6.58 6.38 -23.59
CA ASP A 462 6.54 5.29 -24.58
C ASP A 462 5.29 4.43 -24.45
N ILE A 463 4.81 4.18 -23.22
CA ILE A 463 3.59 3.40 -23.00
C ILE A 463 2.37 4.17 -23.57
N CYS A 464 2.22 5.47 -23.29
CA CYS A 464 1.12 6.27 -23.84
C CYS A 464 1.08 6.19 -25.38
N ARG A 465 2.24 6.38 -26.04
CA ARG A 465 2.37 6.32 -27.51
C ARG A 465 2.07 4.94 -28.07
N ARG A 466 2.54 3.88 -27.41
CA ARG A 466 2.29 2.49 -27.85
C ARG A 466 0.83 2.09 -27.67
N LEU A 467 0.14 2.66 -26.69
CA LEU A 467 -1.31 2.54 -26.52
C LEU A 467 -2.10 3.48 -27.44
N GLY A 468 -1.43 4.37 -28.19
CA GLY A 468 -2.06 5.32 -29.11
C GLY A 468 -2.79 6.48 -28.41
N LEU A 469 -2.60 6.67 -27.10
CA LEU A 469 -3.33 7.66 -26.30
C LEU A 469 -3.02 9.10 -26.71
N ASP A 470 -1.82 9.36 -27.25
CA ASP A 470 -1.44 10.65 -27.81
C ASP A 470 -2.31 11.09 -28.99
N LYS A 471 -2.91 10.11 -29.70
CA LYS A 471 -3.77 10.35 -30.87
C LYS A 471 -5.24 10.23 -30.52
N THR A 472 -5.62 9.20 -29.77
CA THR A 472 -7.02 8.90 -29.47
C THR A 472 -7.56 9.72 -28.30
N ALA A 473 -6.69 10.20 -27.41
CA ALA A 473 -7.03 10.95 -26.23
C ALA A 473 -6.09 12.15 -26.05
N PRO A 474 -6.04 13.10 -27.01
CA PRO A 474 -5.14 14.25 -26.93
C PRO A 474 -5.38 15.03 -25.62
N LEU A 475 -4.30 15.57 -25.06
CA LEU A 475 -4.29 16.32 -23.79
C LEU A 475 -4.78 17.77 -24.01
N LEU A 476 -5.96 17.90 -24.59
CA LEU A 476 -6.62 19.16 -24.92
C LEU A 476 -8.10 19.05 -24.54
N LEU A 477 -8.64 20.16 -24.04
CA LEU A 477 -10.08 20.31 -23.89
C LEU A 477 -10.72 20.47 -25.27
N ASP A 478 -11.89 19.86 -25.45
CA ASP A 478 -12.72 20.19 -26.60
C ASP A 478 -13.22 21.63 -26.41
N ASN A 479 -13.25 22.42 -27.48
CA ASN A 479 -13.87 23.74 -27.42
C ASN A 479 -15.36 23.50 -27.18
N ASP A 480 -15.90 23.95 -26.05
CA ASP A 480 -17.33 23.90 -25.73
C ASP A 480 -18.10 24.91 -26.62
N SER A 481 -18.06 24.73 -27.95
CA SER A 481 -18.76 25.56 -28.95
C SER A 481 -20.03 24.89 -29.47
N GLU A 482 -20.69 24.09 -28.66
CA GLU A 482 -22.12 23.81 -28.83
C GLU A 482 -22.86 24.64 -27.78
N GLU A 483 -23.20 25.88 -28.15
CA GLU A 483 -24.32 26.56 -27.51
C GLU A 483 -25.54 25.61 -27.59
N PRO A 484 -26.29 25.41 -26.49
CA PRO A 484 -27.55 24.69 -26.58
C PRO A 484 -28.41 25.44 -27.59
N ALA A 485 -28.82 24.73 -28.66
CA ALA A 485 -29.71 25.27 -29.66
C ALA A 485 -30.90 25.94 -28.95
N THR A 486 -30.96 27.26 -29.06
CA THR A 486 -32.15 28.03 -28.67
C THR A 486 -33.34 27.40 -29.39
N PRO A 487 -34.44 27.07 -28.70
CA PRO A 487 -35.63 26.64 -29.40
C PRO A 487 -36.07 27.81 -30.28
N ASP A 488 -36.05 27.61 -31.60
CA ASP A 488 -36.71 28.50 -32.54
C ASP A 488 -38.18 28.57 -32.14
N VAL A 489 -38.58 29.70 -31.58
CA VAL A 489 -39.98 30.07 -31.39
C VAL A 489 -40.50 30.42 -32.77
N HIS A 490 -41.00 29.41 -33.48
CA HIS A 490 -41.91 29.62 -34.59
C HIS A 490 -43.34 29.43 -34.10
N ASP A 491 -44.02 30.56 -33.92
CA ASP A 491 -45.48 30.66 -33.85
C ASP A 491 -46.10 30.03 -35.10
N SER A 492 -46.93 29.01 -34.89
CA SER A 492 -48.12 28.78 -35.71
C SER A 492 -49.11 27.89 -34.95
N GLU A 493 -50.27 28.49 -34.67
CA GLU A 493 -51.45 27.92 -34.03
C GLU A 493 -52.11 26.80 -34.87
N ASP A 494 -52.81 25.91 -34.14
CA ASP A 494 -53.96 25.07 -34.52
C ASP A 494 -53.84 23.96 -35.59
N ASP A 495 -53.83 22.68 -35.16
CA ASP A 495 -55.05 21.83 -35.13
C ASP A 495 -54.75 20.39 -34.60
N PRO A 496 -55.75 19.67 -34.02
CA PRO A 496 -55.56 18.36 -33.37
C PRO A 496 -55.94 17.17 -34.27
N ILE A 497 -55.43 15.96 -33.96
CA ILE A 497 -56.13 14.64 -33.94
C ILE A 497 -55.19 13.41 -34.14
N ASP A 498 -55.33 12.47 -33.19
CA ASP A 498 -55.24 11.00 -33.18
C ASP A 498 -54.04 10.13 -33.63
N GLN A 499 -53.69 9.26 -32.66
CA GLN A 499 -53.48 7.80 -32.69
C GLN A 499 -52.42 7.12 -33.59
N GLU A 500 -51.69 6.23 -32.90
CA GLU A 500 -51.07 4.97 -33.36
C GLU A 500 -50.06 5.04 -34.50
N ILE A 501 -48.82 4.62 -34.22
CA ILE A 501 -48.19 3.46 -34.87
C ILE A 501 -47.03 2.99 -33.99
N ALA A 502 -47.22 1.80 -33.42
CA ALA A 502 -46.16 0.94 -32.95
C ALA A 502 -45.48 0.22 -34.12
N SER A 503 -44.28 -0.31 -33.87
CA SER A 503 -43.39 -1.06 -34.79
C SER A 503 -42.59 -0.14 -35.72
N THR A 504 -41.26 -0.12 -35.68
CA THR A 504 -40.39 -1.26 -35.93
C THR A 504 -38.98 -0.90 -35.49
N LEU A 505 -38.33 -1.73 -34.68
CA LEU A 505 -36.89 -2.04 -34.73
C LEU A 505 -36.62 -3.16 -33.72
N SER A 506 -36.32 -4.34 -34.23
CA SER A 506 -36.04 -5.55 -33.47
C SER A 506 -34.73 -5.42 -32.66
N PRO A 507 -34.65 -5.95 -31.44
CA PRO A 507 -33.39 -6.07 -30.71
C PRO A 507 -32.58 -7.24 -31.27
N ALA A 508 -31.34 -6.97 -31.66
CA ALA A 508 -30.36 -8.04 -31.88
C ALA A 508 -30.06 -8.69 -30.51
N ALA A 509 -30.28 -10.00 -30.44
CA ALA A 509 -30.00 -10.84 -29.29
C ALA A 509 -28.57 -10.59 -28.78
N ARG A 510 -28.45 -10.14 -27.52
CA ARG A 510 -27.20 -10.11 -26.78
C ARG A 510 -27.23 -11.22 -25.73
N ASP A 511 -26.19 -12.01 -25.80
CA ASP A 511 -25.81 -13.13 -24.95
C ASP A 511 -25.79 -12.71 -23.45
N PRO A 512 -26.43 -13.44 -22.52
CA PRO A 512 -26.41 -13.09 -21.09
C PRO A 512 -25.09 -13.57 -20.46
N GLY A 513 -24.03 -12.77 -20.60
CA GLY A 513 -22.70 -13.07 -20.08
C GLY A 513 -22.30 -12.24 -18.85
N SER A 514 -22.32 -12.88 -17.68
CA SER A 514 -21.60 -12.54 -16.43
C SER A 514 -21.87 -11.19 -15.73
N ARG A 515 -22.74 -11.24 -14.71
CA ARG A 515 -22.82 -10.24 -13.64
C ARG A 515 -21.68 -10.51 -12.64
N LEU A 516 -20.70 -9.61 -12.54
CA LEU A 516 -19.59 -9.74 -11.58
C LEU A 516 -20.03 -9.30 -10.18
N LEU A 517 -20.53 -10.25 -9.39
CA LEU A 517 -20.62 -10.08 -7.95
C LEU A 517 -19.25 -10.37 -7.34
N TYR A 518 -18.58 -9.33 -6.84
CA TYR A 518 -17.33 -9.49 -6.09
C TYR A 518 -17.60 -10.10 -4.73
N ASN A 519 -17.71 -11.43 -4.66
CA ASN A 519 -17.75 -12.14 -3.39
C ASN A 519 -16.42 -11.93 -2.63
N PHE A 520 -16.55 -11.65 -1.34
CA PHE A 520 -15.48 -11.23 -0.44
C PHE A 520 -14.63 -12.39 0.09
N GLN A 521 -14.94 -13.63 -0.28
CA GLN A 521 -14.14 -14.80 0.05
C GLN A 521 -13.27 -15.13 -1.15
N GLY A 522 -11.95 -15.03 -0.98
CA GLY A 522 -10.99 -15.41 -2.00
C GLY A 522 -10.98 -16.92 -2.22
N GLU A 523 -11.94 -17.42 -3.01
CA GLU A 523 -11.86 -18.69 -3.72
C GLU A 523 -12.59 -18.55 -5.06
N LEU A 524 -11.92 -18.93 -6.15
CA LEU A 524 -12.48 -18.99 -7.50
C LEU A 524 -13.46 -20.18 -7.57
N GLY A 525 -14.71 -19.95 -7.14
CA GLY A 525 -15.80 -20.91 -7.30
C GLY A 525 -16.51 -20.71 -8.64
N ILE A 526 -16.11 -21.47 -9.67
CA ILE A 526 -16.89 -21.58 -10.92
C ILE A 526 -18.18 -22.34 -10.59
N LEU A 527 -19.31 -21.64 -10.49
CA LEU A 527 -20.64 -22.25 -10.46
C LEU A 527 -21.01 -22.67 -11.90
N LEU A 528 -20.57 -23.86 -12.30
CA LEU A 528 -21.18 -24.57 -13.43
C LEU A 528 -22.55 -25.06 -12.96
N SER A 529 -23.62 -24.39 -13.39
CA SER A 529 -24.97 -24.90 -13.33
C SER A 529 -25.09 -26.10 -14.28
N VAL A 530 -24.88 -27.31 -13.75
CA VAL A 530 -25.24 -28.54 -14.46
C VAL A 530 -26.73 -28.79 -14.20
N ASN A 531 -27.54 -28.54 -15.23
CA ASN A 531 -28.92 -29.01 -15.30
C ASN A 531 -28.89 -30.54 -15.38
N ILE A 532 -29.28 -31.21 -14.31
CA ILE A 532 -29.59 -32.64 -14.32
C ILE A 532 -31.11 -32.76 -14.23
N GLU A 533 -31.75 -32.85 -15.38
CA GLU A 533 -33.08 -33.45 -15.50
C GLU A 533 -33.16 -34.33 -16.76
N GLN A 534 -33.48 -35.61 -16.51
CA GLN A 534 -34.15 -36.59 -17.38
C GLN A 534 -33.32 -37.14 -18.56
N TYR A 535 -33.06 -38.45 -18.67
CA TYR A 535 -34.02 -39.53 -18.91
C TYR A 535 -33.48 -40.93 -18.47
N PRO A 536 -34.34 -41.97 -18.41
CA PRO A 536 -34.17 -43.17 -17.60
C PRO A 536 -33.57 -44.38 -18.35
N TYR A 537 -33.21 -45.36 -17.52
CA TYR A 537 -32.74 -46.74 -17.76
C TYR A 537 -31.25 -46.94 -18.02
#